data_AF-W8ZPY2-F1
#
_entry.id   AF-W8ZPY2-F1
#
_cell.length_a   1.000
_cell.length_b   1.000
_cell.length_c   1.000
_cell.angle_alpha   90.00
_cell.angle_beta   90.00
_cell.angle_gamma   90.00
#
_symmetry.space_group_name_H-M   'P 1'
#
loop_
_entity.id
_entity.type
_entity.pdbx_description
1 polymer ?
#
loop_
_entity_poly.entity_id
_entity_poly.type
_entity_poly.pdbx_seq_one_letter_code
_entity_poly.pdbx_strand_id
1 'polypeptide(L)' 'MQVEAGPMWAGVANGDADAIVAAWLPITHKDYAEQYKDKYEDLGANLKGTKLGLVVPSYMDISSIEDLAK' A
#
# COMPACT_ATOMS: atom_id res chain seq x y z
N MET A 1 -8.46 -15.30 -8.18
CA MET A 1 -9.36 -14.46 -7.35
C MET A 1 -8.65 -13.15 -7.09
N GLN A 2 -9.32 -12.03 -7.33
CA GLN A 2 -8.85 -10.73 -6.87
C GLN A 2 -9.44 -10.51 -5.47
N VAL A 3 -8.62 -10.06 -4.53
CA VAL A 3 -9.05 -9.73 -3.17
C VAL A 3 -8.73 -8.26 -2.89
N GLU A 4 -9.56 -7.64 -2.07
CA GLU A 4 -9.31 -6.28 -1.57
C GLU A 4 -8.16 -6.27 -0.55
N ALA A 5 -7.62 -5.08 -0.24
CA ALA A 5 -6.45 -4.95 0.62
C ALA A 5 -6.66 -5.55 2.02
N GLY A 6 -7.80 -5.30 2.66
CA GLY A 6 -8.11 -5.85 3.99
C GLY A 6 -8.16 -7.39 4.01
N PRO A 7 -9.01 -8.02 3.18
CA PRO A 7 -9.06 -9.49 3.06
C PRO A 7 -7.74 -10.13 2.65
N MET A 8 -6.94 -9.46 1.81
CA MET A 8 -5.59 -9.92 1.45
C MET A 8 -4.69 -10.07 2.68
N TRP A 9 -4.63 -9.05 3.54
CA TRP A 9 -3.85 -9.10 4.78
C TRP A 9 -4.41 -10.11 5.78
N ALA A 10 -5.74 -10.19 5.92
CA ALA A 10 -6.40 -11.15 6.80
C ALA A 10 -6.10 -12.60 6.40
N GLY A 11 -6.11 -12.90 5.09
CA GLY A 11 -5.84 -14.24 4.58
C GLY A 11 -4.45 -14.74 4.94
N VAL A 12 -3.42 -13.90 4.81
CA VAL A 12 -2.06 -14.25 5.26
C VAL A 12 -2.00 -14.42 6.77
N ALA A 13 -2.58 -13.49 7.52
CA ALA A 13 -2.54 -13.52 8.99
C ALA A 13 -3.29 -14.71 9.61
N ASN A 14 -4.30 -15.25 8.92
CA ASN A 14 -5.08 -16.42 9.33
C ASN A 14 -4.54 -17.75 8.79
N GLY A 15 -3.59 -17.72 7.85
CA GLY A 15 -3.08 -18.91 7.17
C GLY A 15 -3.99 -19.43 6.05
N ASP A 16 -4.97 -18.64 5.61
CA ASP A 16 -5.82 -18.95 4.44
C ASP A 16 -5.08 -18.72 3.11
N ALA A 17 -4.00 -17.93 3.13
CA ALA A 17 -3.10 -17.68 2.02
C ALA A 17 -1.64 -17.75 2.48
N ASP A 18 -0.76 -18.30 1.65
CA ASP A 18 0.65 -18.51 2.02
C ASP A 18 1.46 -17.20 2.01
N ALA A 19 1.23 -16.32 1.05
CA ALA A 19 2.02 -15.10 0.86
C ALA A 19 1.31 -14.03 0.02
N ILE A 20 1.76 -12.79 0.15
CA ILE A 20 1.38 -11.65 -0.71
C ILE A 20 2.64 -10.89 -1.14
N VAL A 21 2.61 -10.31 -2.34
CA VAL A 21 3.70 -9.44 -2.87
C VAL A 21 3.23 -8.00 -3.11
N ALA A 22 2.06 -7.66 -2.54
CA ALA A 22 1.38 -6.39 -2.69
C ALA A 22 1.29 -5.59 -1.37
N ALA A 23 2.22 -5.85 -0.44
CA ALA A 23 2.35 -5.07 0.80
C ALA A 23 3.07 -3.73 0.52
N TRP A 24 2.32 -2.62 0.48
CA TRP A 24 2.88 -1.28 0.30
C TRP A 24 3.22 -0.67 1.67
N LEU A 25 4.46 -0.85 2.11
CA LEU A 25 4.97 -0.40 3.40
C LEU A 25 6.05 0.70 3.25
N PRO A 26 6.25 1.56 4.27
CA PRO A 26 5.62 1.52 5.61
C PRO A 26 4.34 2.37 5.74
N ILE A 27 3.88 3.03 4.65
CA ILE A 27 2.84 4.07 4.74
C ILE A 27 1.46 3.53 4.31
N THR A 28 1.31 3.10 3.05
CA THR A 28 0.00 2.82 2.45
C THR A 28 -0.79 1.73 3.18
N HIS A 29 -0.13 0.66 3.62
CA HIS A 29 -0.75 -0.45 4.36
C HIS A 29 -0.35 -0.47 5.84
N LYS A 30 0.04 0.69 6.41
CA LYS A 30 0.50 0.79 7.81
C LYS A 30 -0.50 0.17 8.80
N ASP A 31 -1.76 0.55 8.70
CA ASP A 31 -2.78 0.12 9.65
C ASP A 31 -2.99 -1.40 9.62
N TYR A 32 -2.92 -2.03 8.44
CA TYR A 32 -3.00 -3.49 8.33
C TYR A 32 -1.76 -4.17 8.91
N ALA A 33 -0.57 -3.65 8.64
CA ALA A 33 0.68 -4.18 9.17
C ALA A 33 0.75 -4.07 10.70
N GLU A 34 0.19 -3.01 11.28
CA GLU A 34 0.07 -2.84 12.74
C GLU A 34 -1.01 -3.76 13.32
N GLN A 35 -2.18 -3.86 12.68
CA GLN A 35 -3.28 -4.73 13.11
C GLN A 35 -2.87 -6.21 13.15
N TYR A 36 -2.12 -6.68 12.16
CA TYR A 36 -1.68 -8.08 12.05
C TYR A 36 -0.23 -8.29 12.47
N LYS A 37 0.34 -7.37 13.25
CA LYS A 37 1.70 -7.51 13.78
C LYS A 37 1.88 -8.88 14.44
N ASP A 38 3.06 -9.47 14.23
CA ASP A 38 3.44 -10.80 14.71
C ASP A 38 2.66 -11.99 14.10
N LYS A 39 1.77 -11.73 13.12
CA LYS A 39 1.02 -12.77 12.38
C LYS A 39 1.44 -12.91 10.92
N TYR A 40 2.50 -12.22 10.52
CA TYR A 40 3.13 -12.37 9.21
C TYR A 40 4.65 -12.23 9.38
N GLU A 41 5.38 -12.74 8.41
CA GLU A 41 6.82 -12.52 8.30
C GLU A 41 7.08 -11.49 7.19
N ASP A 42 7.85 -10.44 7.49
CA ASP A 42 8.30 -9.47 6.48
C ASP A 42 9.58 -10.00 5.81
N LEU A 43 9.43 -10.51 4.58
CA LEU A 43 10.55 -11.01 3.77
C LEU A 43 11.35 -9.89 3.08
N GLY A 44 10.98 -8.63 3.29
CA GLY A 44 11.64 -7.45 2.76
C GLY A 44 11.08 -6.94 1.43
N ALA A 45 11.61 -5.80 1.00
CA ALA A 45 11.12 -5.08 -0.17
C ALA A 45 11.50 -5.78 -1.49
N ASN A 46 10.50 -6.16 -2.29
CA ASN A 46 10.67 -6.61 -3.68
C ASN A 46 10.78 -5.43 -4.68
N LEU A 47 10.34 -4.23 -4.31
CA LEU A 47 10.39 -3.01 -5.12
C LEU A 47 10.73 -1.81 -4.22
N LYS A 48 11.59 -0.90 -4.72
CA LYS A 48 12.03 0.31 -4.00
C LYS A 48 11.79 1.56 -4.85
N GLY A 49 11.67 2.72 -4.22
CA GLY A 49 11.51 4.02 -4.90
C GLY A 49 10.08 4.34 -5.34
N THR A 50 9.08 3.67 -4.77
CA THR A 50 7.66 3.94 -5.03
C THR A 50 7.24 5.29 -4.46
N LYS A 51 6.21 5.89 -5.07
CA LYS A 51 5.62 7.16 -4.62
C LYS A 51 4.10 7.02 -4.59
N LEU A 52 3.48 7.71 -3.63
CA LEU A 52 2.04 7.91 -3.53
C LEU A 52 1.78 9.41 -3.60
N GLY A 53 0.72 9.81 -4.28
CA GLY A 53 0.34 11.21 -4.36
C GLY A 53 -0.82 11.43 -5.31
N LEU A 54 -1.30 12.67 -5.31
CA LEU A 54 -2.18 13.15 -6.36
C LEU A 54 -1.38 13.28 -7.64
N VAL A 55 -1.99 12.88 -8.75
CA VAL A 55 -1.39 13.00 -10.08
C VAL A 55 -2.29 13.86 -10.93
N VAL A 56 -1.67 14.70 -11.76
CA VAL A 56 -2.36 15.55 -12.73
C VAL A 56 -1.85 15.23 -14.13
N PRO A 57 -2.66 15.43 -15.18
CA PRO A 57 -2.17 15.41 -16.55
C PRO A 57 -1.03 16.40 -16.76
N SER A 58 -0.04 16.02 -17.57
CA SER A 58 1.17 16.80 -17.80
C SER A 58 0.94 18.14 -18.52
N TYR A 59 -0.24 18.36 -19.09
CA TYR A 59 -0.61 19.60 -19.79
C TYR A 59 -1.24 20.66 -18.88
N MET A 60 -1.41 20.37 -17.59
CA MET A 60 -2.00 21.33 -16.64
C MET A 60 -0.92 22.21 -16.01
N ASP A 61 -1.23 23.50 -15.81
CA ASP A 61 -0.36 24.47 -15.13
C ASP A 61 -0.43 24.35 -13.58
N ILE A 62 -0.61 23.15 -13.05
CA ILE A 62 -0.68 22.85 -11.62
C ILE A 62 0.59 22.10 -11.22
N SER A 63 1.31 22.63 -10.23
CA SER A 63 2.64 22.11 -9.84
C SER A 63 2.74 21.71 -8.38
N SER A 64 1.73 22.03 -7.57
CA SER A 64 1.71 21.79 -6.13
C SER A 64 0.31 21.39 -5.67
N ILE A 65 0.19 20.83 -4.47
CA ILE A 65 -1.12 20.50 -3.88
C ILE A 65 -1.87 21.81 -3.54
N GLU A 66 -1.14 22.84 -3.15
CA GLU A 66 -1.64 24.17 -2.80
C GLU A 66 -2.34 24.87 -3.98
N ASP A 67 -1.95 24.55 -5.21
CA ASP A 67 -2.60 25.06 -6.42
C ASP A 67 -4.04 24.53 -6.60
N LEU A 68 -4.42 23.42 -5.94
CA LEU A 68 -5.78 22.85 -6.00
C LEU A 68 -6.80 23.59 -5.12
N ALA A 69 -6.33 24.41 -4.16
CA ALA A 69 -7.21 25.14 -3.24
C ALA A 69 -7.60 26.55 -3.75
N LYS A 70 -7.07 26.95 -4.90
CA LYS A 70 -7.37 28.21 -5.59
C LYS A 70 -8.62 28.06 -6.45
#